data_AF-A0A662DJG7-F1
#
_entry.id   AF-A0A662DJG7-F1
#
_cell.length_a   1.000
_cell.length_b   1.000
_cell.length_c   1.000
_cell.angle_alpha   90.00
_cell.angle_beta   90.00
_cell.angle_gamma   90.00
#
_symmetry.space_group_name_H-M   'P 1'
#
loop_
_entity.id
_entity.type
_entity.pdbx_description
1 polymer ?
#
loop_
_entity_poly.entity_id
_entity_poly.type
_entity_poly.pdbx_seq_one_letter_code
_entity_poly.pdbx_strand_id
1 'polypeptide(L)'
;MLAGAVAVTFIGGCSSEVSPSAGSVDASTSSSVQDVEGSTSTEATEQTKAESTLKPTVSTEVAPGTSGPADPESTSTNTLAPPDPPPSESQLEQVHLSLEPVFEVFSPTGLAWRAGDGAMYVTTQNGMVLRLEAGEASTVIDLSDETAILEPGSERGLLGIAFDPDGERMYLNMTDNDHDTIVISFELEDGEAVLESRREVLAFDQPGLGHNGGRLLFDNEGNLYIGSGDGGASNGRDAQDTSKLLGAILRIRPNPDGDGYEIP
;
A
#
# COMPACT_ATOMS: atom_id res chain seq x y z
N MET A 1 -13.52 -32.83 14.72
CA MET A 1 -13.74 -31.85 13.64
C MET A 1 -12.49 -31.01 13.56
N LEU A 2 -11.61 -31.24 12.58
CA LEU A 2 -10.56 -30.27 12.29
C LEU A 2 -11.22 -29.09 11.60
N ALA A 3 -11.06 -27.90 12.16
CA ALA A 3 -11.37 -26.67 11.45
C ALA A 3 -10.43 -26.61 10.24
N GLY A 4 -10.98 -26.75 9.03
CA GLY A 4 -10.22 -26.51 7.82
C GLY A 4 -9.91 -25.03 7.74
N ALA A 5 -8.63 -24.66 7.83
CA ALA A 5 -8.20 -23.31 7.52
C ALA A 5 -8.25 -23.16 6.00
N VAL A 6 -9.12 -22.26 5.51
CA VAL A 6 -9.14 -21.87 4.10
C VAL A 6 -8.12 -20.75 3.94
N ALA A 7 -7.01 -21.04 3.26
CA ALA A 7 -6.04 -20.05 2.86
C ALA A 7 -6.34 -19.61 1.42
N VAL A 8 -6.61 -18.33 1.21
CA VAL A 8 -6.75 -17.74 -0.13
C VAL A 8 -5.37 -17.27 -0.57
N THR A 9 -4.87 -17.78 -1.69
CA THR A 9 -3.59 -17.37 -2.26
C THR A 9 -3.78 -16.94 -3.70
N PHE A 10 -3.08 -15.89 -4.13
CA PHE A 10 -2.97 -15.55 -5.54
C PHE A 10 -1.86 -16.38 -6.18
N ILE A 11 -2.13 -16.92 -7.36
CA ILE A 11 -1.12 -17.52 -8.22
C ILE A 11 -0.98 -16.59 -9.43
N GLY A 12 -0.02 -15.67 -9.37
CA GLY A 12 0.35 -14.86 -10.52
C GLY A 12 1.05 -15.73 -11.55
N GLY A 13 0.36 -16.08 -12.64
CA GLY A 13 0.96 -16.76 -13.78
C GLY A 13 1.70 -15.76 -14.66
N CYS A 14 3.02 -15.90 -14.81
CA CYS A 14 3.74 -15.30 -15.93
C CYS A 14 3.30 -16.04 -17.21
N SER A 15 2.26 -15.54 -17.89
CA SER A 15 1.84 -16.13 -19.15
C SER A 15 2.84 -15.72 -20.25
N SER A 16 3.81 -16.58 -20.53
CA SER A 16 4.61 -16.47 -21.75
C SER A 16 3.80 -17.10 -22.89
N GLU A 17 3.05 -16.30 -23.64
CA GLU A 17 2.49 -16.76 -24.90
C GLU A 17 3.62 -16.94 -25.93
N VAL A 18 4.16 -18.15 -26.02
CA VAL A 18 4.98 -18.58 -27.15
C VAL A 18 4.04 -19.12 -28.22
N SER A 19 3.72 -18.30 -29.22
CA SER A 19 3.20 -18.80 -30.49
C SER A 19 4.36 -19.16 -31.43
N PRO A 20 4.38 -20.35 -32.07
CA PRO A 20 5.39 -20.68 -33.04
C PRO A 20 4.93 -20.24 -34.44
N SER A 21 5.72 -19.43 -35.14
CA SER A 21 5.72 -19.48 -36.60
C SER A 21 7.09 -19.11 -37.15
N ALA A 22 7.66 -20.05 -37.89
CA ALA A 22 8.87 -19.90 -38.68
C ALA A 22 8.55 -19.12 -39.97
N GLY A 23 9.45 -18.22 -40.37
CA GLY A 23 9.39 -17.56 -41.67
C GLY A 23 10.40 -16.42 -41.79
N SER A 24 11.62 -16.75 -42.20
CA SER A 24 12.68 -15.82 -42.59
C SER A 24 12.31 -14.96 -43.80
N VAL A 25 12.66 -13.67 -43.78
CA VAL A 25 13.26 -12.95 -44.93
C VAL A 25 14.01 -11.70 -44.45
N ASP A 26 15.25 -11.57 -44.91
CA ASP A 26 16.11 -10.38 -44.82
C ASP A 26 15.54 -9.20 -45.62
N ALA A 27 15.74 -7.97 -45.13
CA ALA A 27 16.11 -6.83 -45.96
C ALA A 27 16.63 -5.66 -45.09
N SER A 28 17.87 -5.27 -45.36
CA SER A 28 18.50 -4.06 -44.86
C SER A 28 17.76 -2.80 -45.33
N THR A 29 17.76 -1.73 -44.54
CA THR A 29 17.99 -0.37 -45.06
C THR A 29 18.43 0.56 -43.93
N SER A 30 19.56 1.22 -44.15
CA SER A 30 20.07 2.31 -43.33
C SER A 30 19.29 3.60 -43.57
N SER A 31 19.13 4.42 -42.55
CA SER A 31 19.31 5.87 -42.70
C SER A 31 19.74 6.48 -41.37
N SER A 32 20.62 7.46 -41.49
CA SER A 32 21.35 8.14 -40.43
C SER A 32 20.90 9.60 -40.34
N VAL A 33 21.44 10.27 -39.30
CA VAL A 33 21.57 11.73 -39.08
C VAL A 33 20.25 12.44 -38.63
N GLN A 34 20.19 13.38 -37.66
CA GLN A 34 21.12 14.36 -37.09
C GLN A 34 20.81 14.72 -35.62
N ASP A 35 21.87 15.06 -34.91
CA ASP A 35 21.90 15.86 -33.67
C ASP A 35 21.29 17.26 -33.87
N VAL A 36 20.61 17.77 -32.84
CA VAL A 36 20.41 19.21 -32.61
C VAL A 36 20.57 19.49 -31.12
N GLU A 37 21.66 20.16 -30.76
CA GLU A 37 21.80 20.90 -29.51
C GLU A 37 20.96 22.19 -29.55
N GLY A 38 20.36 22.58 -28.42
CA GLY A 38 19.60 23.82 -28.29
C GLY A 38 19.27 24.16 -26.85
N SER A 39 20.00 25.14 -26.32
CA SER A 39 20.10 25.60 -24.94
C SER A 39 18.92 26.43 -24.40
N THR A 40 18.93 26.59 -23.07
CA THR A 40 18.52 27.73 -22.20
C THR A 40 17.10 27.88 -21.62
N SER A 41 17.08 27.65 -20.29
CA SER A 41 16.61 28.51 -19.18
C SER A 41 15.15 28.93 -19.07
N THR A 42 14.50 28.59 -17.94
CA THR A 42 13.61 29.52 -17.23
C THR A 42 13.50 29.21 -15.72
N GLU A 43 13.86 30.23 -14.94
CA GLU A 43 13.35 30.69 -13.63
C GLU A 43 12.88 29.68 -12.56
N ALA A 44 13.71 29.55 -11.52
CA ALA A 44 13.28 29.11 -10.19
C ALA A 44 12.70 30.32 -9.44
N THR A 45 11.48 30.18 -8.93
CA THR A 45 10.83 31.18 -8.06
C THR A 45 11.04 30.75 -6.60
N GLU A 46 11.70 31.59 -5.82
CA GLU A 46 11.84 31.43 -4.37
C GLU A 46 10.47 31.58 -3.68
N GLN A 47 10.10 30.61 -2.84
CA GLN A 47 9.09 30.81 -1.80
C GLN A 47 9.69 30.48 -0.43
N THR A 48 9.71 31.50 0.41
CA THR A 48 10.29 31.56 1.75
C THR A 48 9.38 30.83 2.73
N LYS A 49 9.85 29.70 3.30
CA LYS A 49 9.19 29.00 4.42
C LYS A 49 9.78 29.51 5.74
N ALA A 50 8.94 30.09 6.58
CA ALA A 50 9.32 30.62 7.89
C ALA A 50 9.68 29.49 8.86
N GLU A 51 10.88 29.55 9.41
CA GLU A 51 11.43 28.61 10.39
C GLU A 51 11.14 29.12 11.81
N SER A 52 10.28 28.41 12.55
CA SER A 52 9.96 28.72 13.95
C SER A 52 10.83 27.86 14.86
N THR A 53 11.90 28.45 15.39
CA THR A 53 12.79 27.82 16.38
C THR A 53 12.33 28.16 17.80
N LEU A 54 11.80 27.18 18.52
CA LEU A 54 11.65 27.25 19.98
C LEU A 54 12.41 26.11 20.64
N LYS A 55 13.47 26.49 21.35
CA LYS A 55 14.32 25.65 22.18
C LYS A 55 13.65 25.46 23.56
N PRO A 56 13.55 24.25 24.13
CA PRO A 56 13.09 24.10 25.51
C PRO A 56 14.26 24.27 26.49
N THR A 57 14.08 25.16 27.46
CA THR A 57 14.92 25.32 28.65
C THR A 57 14.45 24.31 29.70
N VAL A 58 15.31 23.38 30.10
CA VAL A 58 15.09 22.50 31.25
C VAL A 58 15.51 23.26 32.52
N SER A 59 14.55 23.49 33.42
CA SER A 59 14.83 23.88 34.81
C SER A 59 14.85 22.64 35.68
N THR A 60 15.97 22.42 36.37
CA THR A 60 16.14 21.39 37.40
C THR A 60 15.89 22.02 38.75
N GLU A 61 14.83 21.62 39.44
CA GLU A 61 14.61 21.93 40.86
C GLU A 61 14.76 20.64 41.67
N VAL A 62 15.70 20.65 42.62
CA VAL A 62 16.01 19.54 43.53
C VAL A 62 15.33 19.80 44.87
N ALA A 63 14.57 18.83 45.37
CA ALA A 63 14.09 18.78 46.75
C ALA A 63 14.79 17.64 47.52
N PRO A 64 15.16 17.82 48.81
CA PRO A 64 15.84 16.80 49.61
C PRO A 64 14.94 16.10 50.65
N GLY A 65 15.32 14.88 51.02
CA GLY A 65 14.85 14.12 52.20
C GLY A 65 13.80 13.04 51.85
N THR A 66 13.82 11.81 52.36
CA THR A 66 14.45 11.25 53.57
C THR A 66 14.48 9.72 53.41
N SER A 67 15.58 9.05 53.76
CA SER A 67 15.73 7.60 53.66
C SER A 67 15.17 6.87 54.89
N GLY A 68 14.17 6.01 54.70
CA GLY A 68 13.81 4.91 55.59
C GLY A 68 13.88 3.59 54.81
N PRO A 69 14.25 2.45 55.43
CA PRO A 69 14.37 1.20 54.71
C PRO A 69 12.96 0.69 54.34
N ALA A 70 12.66 0.66 53.05
CA ALA A 70 11.51 -0.07 52.53
C ALA A 70 11.81 -1.57 52.62
N ASP A 71 10.86 -2.33 53.16
CA ASP A 71 10.82 -3.79 53.10
C ASP A 71 11.02 -4.25 51.64
N PRO A 72 11.74 -5.36 51.38
CA PRO A 72 11.81 -5.91 50.03
C PRO A 72 10.43 -6.49 49.69
N GLU A 73 9.60 -5.67 49.06
CA GLU A 73 8.39 -6.10 48.38
C GLU A 73 8.82 -7.12 47.32
N SER A 74 8.37 -8.37 47.49
CA SER A 74 8.69 -9.47 46.60
C SER A 74 8.02 -9.22 45.26
N THR A 75 8.75 -8.61 44.32
CA THR A 75 8.33 -8.49 42.93
C THR A 75 8.28 -9.90 42.34
N SER A 76 7.12 -10.54 42.40
CA SER A 76 6.85 -11.77 41.64
C SER A 76 6.86 -11.41 40.16
N THR A 77 7.99 -11.63 39.49
CA THR A 77 8.05 -11.63 38.04
C THR A 77 7.22 -12.81 37.55
N ASN A 78 6.04 -12.54 36.99
CA ASN A 78 5.33 -13.51 36.16
C ASN A 78 6.19 -13.77 34.91
N THR A 79 7.14 -14.68 35.03
CA THR A 79 7.86 -15.23 33.88
C THR A 79 6.85 -16.08 33.12
N LEU A 80 6.30 -15.54 32.03
CA LEU A 80 5.53 -16.33 31.07
C LEU A 80 6.39 -17.53 30.65
N ALA A 81 5.78 -18.70 30.57
CA ALA A 81 6.46 -19.88 30.05
C ALA A 81 7.06 -19.55 28.67
N PRO A 82 8.24 -20.10 28.34
CA PRO A 82 8.80 -19.93 27.01
C PRO A 82 7.76 -20.33 25.94
N PRO A 83 7.72 -19.64 24.79
CA PRO A 83 6.86 -20.06 23.70
C PRO A 83 7.20 -21.50 23.29
N ASP A 84 6.19 -22.23 22.84
CA ASP A 84 6.38 -23.58 22.31
C ASP A 84 7.43 -23.56 21.19
N PRO A 85 8.23 -24.64 21.05
CA PRO A 85 9.17 -24.75 19.95
C PRO A 85 8.43 -24.75 18.61
N PRO A 86 9.03 -24.22 17.53
CA PRO A 86 8.45 -24.32 16.19
C PRO A 86 8.24 -25.78 15.80
N PRO A 87 7.27 -26.07 14.91
CA PRO A 87 7.00 -27.43 14.44
C PRO A 87 8.25 -28.04 13.78
N SER A 88 8.48 -29.33 14.01
CA SER A 88 9.56 -30.08 13.36
C SER A 88 9.27 -30.30 11.88
N GLU A 89 10.32 -30.56 11.09
CA GLU A 89 10.19 -30.91 9.67
C GLU A 89 9.19 -32.05 9.45
N SER A 90 9.27 -33.11 10.26
CA SER A 90 8.34 -34.25 10.20
C SER A 90 6.88 -33.89 10.49
N GLN A 91 6.61 -32.82 11.24
CA GLN A 91 5.27 -32.29 11.46
C GLN A 91 4.79 -31.50 10.25
N LEU A 92 5.69 -30.79 9.57
CA LEU A 92 5.39 -30.07 8.33
C LEU A 92 5.19 -31.01 7.13
N GLU A 93 5.93 -32.11 7.04
CA GLU A 93 5.77 -33.13 5.99
C GLU A 93 4.38 -33.79 5.99
N GLN A 94 3.71 -33.79 7.13
CA GLN A 94 2.34 -34.31 7.28
C GLN A 94 1.27 -33.30 6.85
N VAL A 95 1.65 -32.05 6.57
CA VAL A 95 0.73 -31.02 6.11
C VAL A 95 0.51 -31.20 4.61
N HIS A 96 -0.67 -31.70 4.25
CA HIS A 96 -1.11 -31.77 2.86
C HIS A 96 -1.91 -30.52 2.52
N LEU A 97 -1.40 -29.71 1.59
CA LEU A 97 -2.09 -28.54 1.05
C LEU A 97 -2.65 -28.88 -0.33
N SER A 98 -3.88 -28.45 -0.58
CA SER A 98 -4.49 -28.43 -1.90
C SER A 98 -5.02 -27.03 -2.16
N LEU A 99 -4.92 -26.58 -3.42
CA LEU A 99 -5.47 -25.30 -3.85
C LEU A 99 -6.71 -25.57 -4.70
N GLU A 100 -7.79 -24.86 -4.39
CA GLU A 100 -9.00 -24.84 -5.19
C GLU A 100 -9.12 -23.45 -5.83
N PRO A 101 -9.14 -23.35 -7.18
CA PRO A 101 -9.40 -22.08 -7.85
C PRO A 101 -10.79 -21.57 -7.48
N VAL A 102 -10.87 -20.32 -7.01
CA VAL A 102 -12.14 -19.68 -6.66
C VAL A 102 -12.56 -18.66 -7.73
N PHE A 103 -11.62 -17.80 -8.14
CA PHE A 103 -11.82 -16.78 -9.16
C PHE A 103 -10.58 -16.63 -10.05
N GLU A 104 -10.80 -16.28 -11.31
CA GLU A 104 -9.74 -15.79 -12.20
C GLU A 104 -9.85 -14.26 -12.26
N VAL A 105 -8.80 -13.57 -11.82
CA VAL A 105 -8.72 -12.11 -11.82
C VAL A 105 -7.45 -11.71 -12.56
N PHE A 106 -7.56 -10.72 -13.43
CA PHE A 106 -6.41 -10.18 -14.15
C PHE A 106 -5.53 -9.37 -13.19
N SER A 107 -4.25 -9.74 -13.09
CA SER A 107 -3.21 -9.05 -12.29
C SER A 107 -3.71 -8.50 -10.93
N PRO A 108 -4.18 -9.36 -10.01
CA PRO A 108 -4.67 -8.91 -8.71
C PRO A 108 -3.53 -8.36 -7.85
N THR A 109 -3.76 -7.24 -7.19
CA THR A 109 -2.74 -6.52 -6.40
C THR A 109 -3.05 -6.43 -4.92
N GLY A 110 -4.34 -6.45 -4.55
CA GLY A 110 -4.81 -6.22 -3.20
C GLY A 110 -6.13 -6.91 -2.94
N LEU A 111 -6.40 -7.20 -1.66
CA LEU A 111 -7.61 -7.89 -1.22
C LEU A 111 -8.10 -7.30 0.11
N ALA A 112 -9.40 -7.15 0.26
CA ALA A 112 -10.02 -6.70 1.50
C ALA A 112 -11.43 -7.29 1.69
N TRP A 113 -11.89 -7.29 2.95
CA TRP A 113 -13.27 -7.59 3.32
C TRP A 113 -13.88 -6.38 3.99
N ARG A 114 -15.10 -6.03 3.57
CA ARG A 114 -15.92 -4.99 4.19
C ARG A 114 -16.65 -5.58 5.40
N ALA A 115 -16.67 -4.84 6.50
CA ALA A 115 -17.40 -5.23 7.70
C ALA A 115 -18.88 -5.51 7.36
N GLY A 116 -19.38 -6.68 7.74
CA GLY A 116 -20.79 -7.06 7.56
C GLY A 116 -21.22 -7.52 6.16
N ASP A 117 -20.35 -7.45 5.13
CA ASP A 117 -20.71 -7.81 3.74
C ASP A 117 -20.44 -9.30 3.43
N GLY A 118 -19.31 -9.84 3.89
CA GLY A 118 -18.91 -11.23 3.62
C GLY A 118 -18.33 -11.48 2.21
N ALA A 119 -18.56 -10.58 1.26
CA ALA A 119 -17.90 -10.57 -0.04
C ALA A 119 -16.42 -10.21 0.05
N MET A 120 -15.62 -10.71 -0.90
CA MET A 120 -14.21 -10.38 -1.06
C MET A 120 -14.06 -9.30 -2.12
N TYR A 121 -13.26 -8.27 -1.84
CA TYR A 121 -12.94 -7.20 -2.78
C TYR A 121 -11.50 -7.34 -3.24
N VAL A 122 -11.26 -7.24 -4.55
CA VAL A 122 -9.95 -7.44 -5.16
C VAL A 122 -9.64 -6.27 -6.07
N THR A 123 -8.47 -5.66 -5.89
CA THR A 123 -7.94 -4.67 -6.83
C THR A 123 -7.17 -5.36 -7.94
N THR A 124 -7.26 -4.81 -9.15
CA THR A 124 -6.43 -5.21 -10.29
C THR A 124 -5.41 -4.12 -10.59
N GLN A 125 -4.23 -4.50 -11.09
CA GLN A 125 -3.16 -3.53 -11.39
C GLN A 125 -3.62 -2.46 -12.38
N ASN A 126 -4.51 -2.79 -13.31
CA ASN A 126 -5.03 -1.87 -14.33
C ASN A 126 -6.12 -0.90 -13.84
N GLY A 127 -6.39 -0.82 -12.53
CA GLY A 127 -7.27 0.22 -11.98
C GLY A 127 -8.71 -0.21 -11.69
N MET A 128 -9.03 -1.50 -11.61
CA MET A 128 -10.39 -1.94 -11.27
C MET A 128 -10.48 -2.48 -9.84
N VAL A 129 -11.61 -2.26 -9.19
CA VAL A 129 -12.00 -3.00 -7.99
C VAL A 129 -13.13 -3.94 -8.34
N LEU A 130 -12.94 -5.23 -8.04
CA LEU A 130 -13.93 -6.27 -8.23
C LEU A 130 -14.49 -6.73 -6.89
N ARG A 131 -15.81 -6.87 -6.80
CA ARG A 131 -16.51 -7.56 -5.69
C ARG A 131 -16.80 -8.98 -6.12
N LEU A 132 -16.35 -9.93 -5.33
CA LEU A 132 -16.40 -11.36 -5.57
C LEU A 132 -17.30 -12.03 -4.51
N GLU A 133 -18.44 -12.54 -4.95
CA GLU A 133 -19.45 -13.15 -4.07
C GLU A 133 -20.18 -14.28 -4.80
N ALA A 134 -20.44 -15.39 -4.10
CA ALA A 134 -21.26 -16.51 -4.61
C ALA A 134 -20.81 -17.08 -5.98
N GLY A 135 -19.51 -16.99 -6.31
CA GLY A 135 -18.95 -17.44 -7.58
C GLY A 135 -19.11 -16.44 -8.73
N GLU A 136 -19.62 -15.24 -8.45
CA GLU A 136 -19.76 -14.14 -9.41
C GLU A 136 -18.79 -13.00 -9.09
N ALA A 137 -18.34 -12.32 -10.14
CA ALA A 137 -17.50 -11.13 -10.06
C ALA A 137 -18.25 -9.95 -10.66
N SER A 138 -18.27 -8.82 -9.94
CA SER A 138 -18.88 -7.57 -10.38
C SER A 138 -17.90 -6.41 -10.17
N THR A 139 -17.96 -5.40 -11.04
CA THR A 139 -17.11 -4.22 -10.93
C THR A 139 -17.71 -3.25 -9.93
N VAL A 140 -16.93 -2.87 -8.90
CA VAL A 140 -17.29 -1.86 -7.89
C VAL A 140 -16.97 -0.47 -8.40
N ILE A 141 -15.80 -0.33 -9.02
CA ILE A 141 -15.32 0.90 -9.67
C ILE A 141 -14.28 0.57 -10.73
N ASP A 142 -14.26 1.36 -11.80
CA ASP A 142 -13.25 1.34 -12.85
C ASP A 142 -12.53 2.69 -12.89
N LEU A 143 -11.25 2.67 -12.53
CA LEU A 143 -10.34 3.82 -12.52
C LEU A 143 -9.24 3.67 -13.57
N SER A 144 -9.43 2.80 -14.57
CA SER A 144 -8.40 2.49 -15.56
C SER A 144 -7.95 3.70 -16.38
N ASP A 145 -8.84 4.69 -16.60
CA ASP A 145 -8.52 5.93 -17.32
C ASP A 145 -7.64 6.91 -16.51
N GLU A 146 -7.61 6.80 -15.19
CA GLU A 146 -6.81 7.65 -14.30
C GLU A 146 -5.60 6.91 -13.68
N THR A 147 -5.52 5.60 -13.87
CA THR A 147 -4.42 4.76 -13.38
C THR A 147 -3.28 4.74 -14.39
N ALA A 148 -2.04 4.83 -13.90
CA ALA A 148 -0.85 4.72 -14.73
C ALA A 148 -0.92 3.51 -15.67
N ILE A 149 -0.54 3.74 -16.94
CA ILE A 149 -0.55 2.71 -17.97
C ILE A 149 0.31 1.52 -17.52
N LEU A 150 -0.20 0.31 -17.78
CA LEU A 150 0.55 -0.92 -17.51
C LEU A 150 1.83 -0.99 -18.35
N GLU A 151 2.95 -1.10 -17.66
CA GLU A 151 4.27 -1.28 -18.26
C GLU A 151 4.92 -2.57 -17.71
N PRO A 152 5.50 -3.44 -18.56
CA PRO A 152 6.15 -4.66 -18.10
C PRO A 152 7.25 -4.39 -17.06
N GLY A 153 7.14 -5.04 -15.89
CA GLY A 153 8.10 -4.87 -14.79
C GLY A 153 7.86 -3.62 -13.92
N SER A 154 6.81 -2.85 -14.21
CA SER A 154 6.35 -1.76 -13.36
C SER A 154 5.44 -2.27 -12.24
N GLU A 155 5.61 -1.71 -11.05
CA GLU A 155 4.71 -1.86 -9.91
C GLU A 155 3.68 -0.71 -9.84
N ARG A 156 3.62 0.16 -10.86
CA ARG A 156 2.55 1.16 -10.94
C ARG A 156 1.21 0.49 -11.21
N GLY A 157 0.14 1.15 -10.78
CA GLY A 157 -1.22 0.65 -10.91
C GLY A 157 -2.06 0.92 -9.67
N LEU A 158 -3.22 0.29 -9.57
CA LEU A 158 -3.99 0.22 -8.34
C LEU A 158 -3.44 -0.91 -7.47
N LEU A 159 -2.97 -0.60 -6.26
CA LEU A 159 -2.14 -1.48 -5.42
C LEU A 159 -2.78 -1.82 -4.08
N GLY A 160 -3.45 -0.84 -3.46
CA GLY A 160 -4.00 -0.97 -2.11
C GLY A 160 -5.50 -0.88 -2.08
N ILE A 161 -6.11 -1.64 -1.16
CA ILE A 161 -7.51 -1.51 -0.77
C ILE A 161 -7.65 -1.72 0.74
N ALA A 162 -8.50 -0.90 1.37
CA ALA A 162 -8.98 -1.09 2.72
C ALA A 162 -10.39 -0.52 2.86
N PHE A 163 -11.12 -0.95 3.87
CA PHE A 163 -12.34 -0.28 4.32
C PHE A 163 -12.06 0.36 5.68
N ASP A 164 -12.72 1.48 5.97
CA ASP A 164 -12.74 1.99 7.35
C ASP A 164 -13.40 0.97 8.31
N PRO A 165 -13.23 1.13 9.64
CA PRO A 165 -13.72 0.14 10.61
C PRO A 165 -15.22 -0.17 10.51
N ASP A 166 -16.02 0.84 10.15
CA ASP A 166 -17.47 0.72 10.01
C ASP A 166 -17.89 0.21 8.62
N GLY A 167 -16.96 0.17 7.66
CA GLY A 167 -17.20 -0.25 6.29
C GLY A 167 -18.03 0.76 5.49
N GLU A 168 -18.09 2.02 5.89
CA GLU A 168 -18.82 3.06 5.17
C GLU A 168 -18.05 3.52 3.93
N ARG A 169 -16.72 3.58 4.03
CA ARG A 169 -15.84 4.02 2.93
C ARG A 169 -14.80 2.98 2.56
N MET A 170 -14.57 2.86 1.25
CA MET A 170 -13.44 2.16 0.66
C MET A 170 -12.30 3.14 0.40
N TYR A 171 -11.07 2.75 0.72
CA TYR A 171 -9.84 3.49 0.48
C TYR A 171 -8.98 2.71 -0.50
N LEU A 172 -8.43 3.41 -1.48
CA LEU A 172 -7.62 2.85 -2.55
C LEU A 172 -6.27 3.55 -2.59
N ASN A 173 -5.19 2.81 -2.84
CA ASN A 173 -3.87 3.35 -3.11
C ASN A 173 -3.48 2.99 -4.55
N MET A 174 -3.15 3.99 -5.36
CA MET A 174 -2.78 3.80 -6.76
C MET A 174 -1.68 4.75 -7.20
N THR A 175 -1.02 4.41 -8.30
CA THR A 175 -0.23 5.36 -9.08
C THR A 175 -1.09 5.96 -10.18
N ASP A 176 -1.19 7.28 -10.24
CA ASP A 176 -1.98 7.99 -11.24
C ASP A 176 -1.20 8.24 -12.56
N ASN A 177 -1.84 8.91 -13.52
CA ASN A 177 -1.23 9.25 -14.81
C ASN A 177 -0.07 10.25 -14.73
N ASP A 178 0.02 11.05 -13.66
CA ASP A 178 1.14 11.96 -13.40
C ASP A 178 2.30 11.24 -12.70
N HIS A 179 2.12 9.96 -12.40
CA HIS A 179 3.04 9.09 -11.67
C HIS A 179 3.22 9.48 -10.20
N ASP A 180 2.18 10.04 -9.59
CA ASP A 180 2.10 10.23 -8.15
C ASP A 180 1.43 9.00 -7.50
N THR A 181 1.88 8.66 -6.29
CA THR A 181 1.08 7.78 -5.42
C THR A 181 -0.04 8.61 -4.82
N ILE A 182 -1.28 8.20 -5.06
CA ILE A 182 -2.48 8.80 -4.47
C ILE A 182 -3.24 7.79 -3.61
N VAL A 183 -3.78 8.26 -2.49
CA VAL A 183 -4.76 7.56 -1.67
C VAL A 183 -6.08 8.29 -1.79
N ILE A 184 -7.09 7.59 -2.29
CA ILE A 184 -8.43 8.13 -2.53
C ILE A 184 -9.47 7.30 -1.81
N SER A 185 -10.66 7.86 -1.55
CA SER A 185 -11.75 7.11 -0.92
C SER A 185 -13.11 7.38 -1.55
N PHE A 186 -13.99 6.40 -1.44
CA PHE A 186 -15.38 6.44 -1.90
C PHE A 186 -16.31 5.86 -0.83
N GLU A 187 -17.50 6.44 -0.69
CA GLU A 187 -18.63 5.79 -0.03
C GLU A 187 -19.12 4.62 -0.88
N LEU A 188 -19.79 3.66 -0.23
CA LEU A 188 -20.37 2.51 -0.90
C LEU A 188 -21.87 2.44 -0.68
N GLU A 189 -22.61 2.33 -1.77
CA GLU A 189 -24.05 2.06 -1.79
C GLU A 189 -24.29 0.76 -2.58
N ASP A 190 -25.03 -0.18 -1.98
CA ASP A 190 -25.35 -1.49 -2.59
C ASP A 190 -24.14 -2.28 -3.14
N GLY A 191 -22.95 -2.08 -2.56
CA GLY A 191 -21.71 -2.76 -2.97
C GLY A 191 -20.98 -2.11 -4.14
N GLU A 192 -21.46 -0.96 -4.62
CA GLU A 192 -20.84 -0.13 -5.66
C GLU A 192 -20.28 1.17 -5.06
N ALA A 193 -19.27 1.76 -5.72
CA ALA A 193 -18.70 3.04 -5.29
C ALA A 193 -19.56 4.22 -5.74
N VAL A 194 -19.87 5.13 -4.81
CA VAL A 194 -20.56 6.39 -5.10
C VAL A 194 -19.54 7.39 -5.64
N LEU A 195 -19.50 7.62 -6.95
CA LEU A 195 -18.42 8.35 -7.62
C LEU A 195 -18.26 9.81 -7.14
N GLU A 196 -19.37 10.50 -6.91
CA GLU A 196 -19.37 11.89 -6.43
C GLU A 196 -18.86 12.04 -4.99
N SER A 197 -18.78 10.93 -4.24
CA SER A 197 -18.26 10.93 -2.88
C SER A 197 -16.73 10.90 -2.81
N ARG A 198 -16.04 10.86 -3.97
CA ARG A 198 -14.57 10.79 -4.06
C ARG A 198 -13.91 11.82 -3.16
N ARG A 199 -12.90 11.38 -2.41
CA ARG A 199 -11.99 12.26 -1.66
C ARG A 199 -10.56 11.88 -1.93
N GLU A 200 -9.70 12.88 -2.09
CA GLU A 200 -8.26 12.70 -2.07
C GLU A 200 -7.76 12.80 -0.62
N VAL A 201 -7.19 11.71 -0.11
CA VAL A 201 -6.69 11.64 1.25
C VAL A 201 -5.24 12.10 1.28
N LEU A 202 -4.39 11.57 0.40
CA LEU A 202 -2.95 11.84 0.38
C LEU A 202 -2.41 11.68 -1.04
N ALA A 203 -1.47 12.53 -1.45
CA ALA A 203 -0.72 12.40 -2.69
C ALA A 203 0.78 12.71 -2.47
N PHE A 204 1.66 11.99 -3.15
CA PHE A 204 3.11 12.27 -3.19
C PHE A 204 3.81 11.64 -4.40
N ASP A 205 4.95 12.22 -4.77
CA ASP A 205 5.79 11.81 -5.91
C ASP A 205 6.27 10.35 -5.81
N GLN A 206 6.10 9.58 -6.90
CA GLN A 206 6.59 8.22 -7.08
C GLN A 206 7.67 8.17 -8.18
N PRO A 207 8.95 8.45 -7.85
CA PRO A 207 9.97 8.78 -8.85
C PRO A 207 10.42 7.61 -9.74
N GLY A 208 10.05 6.38 -9.38
CA GLY A 208 10.42 5.16 -10.10
C GLY A 208 9.23 4.33 -10.56
N LEU A 209 9.57 3.21 -11.21
CA LEU A 209 8.59 2.22 -11.67
C LEU A 209 8.25 1.17 -10.61
N GLY A 210 9.06 1.05 -9.55
CA GLY A 210 8.95 -0.01 -8.56
C GLY A 210 9.27 0.47 -7.15
N HIS A 211 9.14 -0.45 -6.20
CA HIS A 211 9.14 -0.18 -4.77
C HIS A 211 8.09 0.88 -4.39
N ASN A 212 6.87 0.70 -4.88
CA ASN A 212 5.76 1.63 -4.63
C ASN A 212 5.10 1.39 -3.27
N GLY A 213 5.08 0.14 -2.80
CA GLY A 213 4.36 -0.23 -1.59
C GLY A 213 2.86 -0.32 -1.87
N GLY A 214 2.07 0.48 -1.17
CA GLY A 214 0.63 0.63 -1.40
C GLY A 214 -0.28 -0.14 -0.44
N ARG A 215 0.27 -0.86 0.54
CA ARG A 215 -0.58 -1.56 1.53
C ARG A 215 -1.33 -0.54 2.40
N LEU A 216 -2.65 -0.73 2.52
CA LEU A 216 -3.53 0.03 3.41
C LEU A 216 -4.01 -0.87 4.56
N LEU A 217 -4.15 -0.29 5.75
CA LEU A 217 -4.72 -0.95 6.93
C LEU A 217 -5.28 0.08 7.90
N PHE A 218 -6.54 -0.09 8.33
CA PHE A 218 -7.08 0.65 9.47
C PHE A 218 -6.81 -0.06 10.78
N ASP A 219 -6.51 0.71 11.83
CA ASP A 219 -6.69 0.24 13.20
C ASP A 219 -8.12 0.49 13.72
N ASN A 220 -8.42 -0.06 14.90
CA ASN A 220 -9.75 0.06 15.52
C ASN A 220 -10.04 1.49 16.02
N GLU A 221 -9.07 2.39 16.01
CA GLU A 221 -9.24 3.79 16.40
C GLU A 221 -9.55 4.68 15.19
N GLY A 222 -9.49 4.14 13.96
CA GLY A 222 -9.72 4.86 12.72
C GLY A 222 -8.48 5.54 12.14
N ASN A 223 -7.28 5.15 12.58
CA ASN A 223 -6.05 5.58 11.92
C ASN A 223 -5.76 4.68 10.73
N LEU A 224 -5.43 5.28 9.59
CA LEU A 224 -4.99 4.61 8.38
C LEU A 224 -3.47 4.49 8.38
N TYR A 225 -2.98 3.26 8.28
CA TYR A 225 -1.59 2.94 8.02
C TYR A 225 -1.38 2.72 6.52
N ILE A 226 -0.34 3.36 5.98
CA ILE A 226 0.03 3.30 4.57
C ILE A 226 1.47 2.82 4.47
N GLY A 227 1.67 1.67 3.83
CA GLY A 227 3.00 1.21 3.47
C GLY A 227 3.49 1.96 2.23
N SER A 228 4.51 2.80 2.39
CA SER A 228 5.13 3.55 1.31
C SER A 228 6.54 3.02 1.04
N GLY A 229 6.80 2.60 -0.20
CA GLY A 229 8.13 2.09 -0.58
C GLY A 229 9.13 3.23 -0.83
N ASP A 230 10.40 2.88 -1.12
CA ASP A 230 11.49 3.86 -1.24
C ASP A 230 11.51 4.65 -2.58
N GLY A 231 10.54 4.39 -3.45
CA GLY A 231 10.43 5.06 -4.74
C GLY A 231 11.19 4.39 -5.89
N GLY A 232 12.06 3.40 -5.62
CA GLY A 232 12.75 2.59 -6.63
C GLY A 232 13.79 3.29 -7.52
N ALA A 233 13.82 4.63 -7.57
CA ALA A 233 14.71 5.40 -8.45
C ALA A 233 16.02 5.86 -7.77
N SER A 234 16.04 5.96 -6.44
CA SER A 234 17.10 6.65 -5.69
C SER A 234 18.11 5.71 -5.01
N ASN A 235 18.01 4.39 -5.22
CA ASN A 235 18.76 3.37 -4.46
C ASN A 235 18.58 3.55 -2.94
N GLY A 236 17.35 3.78 -2.48
CA GLY A 236 16.99 3.94 -1.08
C GLY A 236 17.37 5.27 -0.43
N ARG A 237 17.95 6.24 -1.16
CA ARG A 237 18.30 7.56 -0.59
C ARG A 237 17.08 8.35 -0.18
N ASP A 238 15.98 8.25 -0.92
CA ASP A 238 14.75 8.97 -0.60
C ASP A 238 14.10 8.47 0.70
N ALA A 239 14.28 7.19 1.04
CA ALA A 239 13.84 6.63 2.32
C ALA A 239 14.60 7.18 3.53
N GLN A 240 15.72 7.87 3.33
CA GLN A 240 16.49 8.54 4.39
C GLN A 240 16.17 10.03 4.48
N ASP A 241 15.43 10.58 3.52
CA ASP A 241 15.02 11.98 3.52
C ASP A 241 13.67 12.13 4.26
N THR A 242 13.71 12.62 5.49
CA THR A 242 12.52 12.80 6.33
C THR A 242 11.57 13.89 5.82
N SER A 243 11.92 14.62 4.75
CA SER A 243 10.99 15.52 4.07
C SER A 243 10.11 14.81 3.03
N LYS A 244 10.45 13.55 2.69
CA LYS A 244 9.69 12.70 1.77
C LYS A 244 8.81 11.71 2.52
N LEU A 245 7.73 11.29 1.88
CA LEU A 245 6.82 10.27 2.38
C LEU A 245 7.18 8.86 1.89
N LEU A 246 8.44 8.63 1.51
CA LEU A 246 8.94 7.38 0.93
C LEU A 246 9.69 6.53 1.97
N GLY A 247 9.66 5.22 1.79
CA GLY A 247 10.38 4.24 2.62
C GLY A 247 9.88 4.17 4.06
N ALA A 248 8.57 4.35 4.26
CA ALA A 248 7.97 4.56 5.57
C ALA A 248 6.66 3.77 5.76
N ILE A 249 6.29 3.57 7.01
CA ILE A 249 4.91 3.27 7.39
C ILE A 249 4.29 4.57 7.89
N LEU A 250 3.43 5.16 7.08
CA LEU A 250 2.72 6.40 7.43
C LEU A 250 1.53 6.04 8.32
N ARG A 251 1.21 6.90 9.29
CA ARG A 251 0.01 6.81 10.13
C ARG A 251 -0.71 8.15 10.07
N ILE A 252 -1.92 8.15 9.51
CA ILE A 252 -2.76 9.33 9.35
C ILE A 252 -4.17 9.05 9.83
N ARG A 253 -4.96 10.10 10.10
CA ARG A 253 -6.40 10.01 10.29
C ARG A 253 -7.10 10.71 9.13
N PRO A 254 -7.74 9.98 8.20
CA PRO A 254 -8.46 10.61 7.10
C PRO A 254 -9.52 11.60 7.59
N ASN A 255 -9.69 12.71 6.86
CA ASN A 255 -10.71 13.69 7.17
C ASN A 255 -12.12 13.08 6.90
N PRO A 256 -13.00 12.98 7.91
CA PRO A 256 -14.32 12.39 7.74
C PRO A 256 -15.28 13.26 6.91
N ASP A 257 -14.95 14.53 6.68
CA ASP A 257 -15.84 15.51 6.03
C ASP A 257 -15.33 16.01 4.67
N GLY A 258 -14.18 15.54 4.17
CA GLY A 258 -13.62 15.99 2.89
C GLY A 258 -12.21 15.49 2.62
N ASP A 259 -11.50 16.20 1.75
CA ASP A 259 -10.12 15.86 1.39
C ASP A 259 -9.15 16.01 2.57
N GLY A 260 -8.02 15.32 2.46
CA GLY A 260 -6.90 15.40 3.38
C GLY A 260 -7.02 14.51 4.61
N TYR A 261 -6.17 14.81 5.60
CA TYR A 261 -5.99 14.02 6.81
C TYR A 261 -5.42 14.84 7.95
N GLU A 262 -5.49 14.28 9.16
CA GLU A 262 -4.83 14.75 10.36
C GLU A 262 -3.69 13.80 10.77
N ILE A 263 -2.73 14.32 11.53
CA ILE A 263 -1.67 13.51 12.16
C ILE A 263 -2.08 13.26 13.62
N PRO A 264 -2.35 12.00 14.01
CA PRO A 264 -2.80 11.63 15.36
C PRO A 264 -1.70 11.67 16.43
#